data_AF-S7NLU0-F1
#
_entry.id   AF-S7NLU0-F1
#
_cell.length_a   1.000
_cell.length_b   1.000
_cell.length_c   1.000
_cell.angle_alpha   90.00
_cell.angle_beta   90.00
_cell.angle_gamma   90.00
#
_symmetry.space_group_name_H-M   'P 1'
#
loop_
_entity.id
_entity.type
_entity.pdbx_description
1 polymer ?
#
loop_
_entity_poly.entity_id
_entity_poly.type
_entity_poly.pdbx_seq_one_letter_code
_entity_poly.pdbx_strand_id
1 'polypeptide(L)'
;MRSRQEMKNPVSNKRRKKEAQAAFRKTLEKEARGVDPDIAVPKFKQKKWESDGAYIQRMEQEAQHVLFLSKNQADQQPEAQVAPKKKSEGKKAFQKRRRDKVQKKRQEKAAERLEQELLRDTVKFGEVALQPPELTAKPRKSVSTGQPGKKSLMLAMLLSPGGVSQPPPTSMARQRIVAEERERAVQAYRAIKKRQQQGPQSAHLPPRKKPETCL
;
A
#
# COMPACT_ATOMS: atom_id res chain seq x y z
N MET A 1 0.57 31.43 2.00
CA MET A 1 -0.84 31.41 2.45
C MET A 1 -1.74 31.49 1.21
N ARG A 2 -2.69 30.56 1.02
CA ARG A 2 -3.60 30.61 -0.15
C ARG A 2 -4.68 31.68 0.05
N SER A 3 -5.09 32.36 -1.02
CA SER A 3 -6.05 33.48 -0.98
C SER A 3 -7.43 33.02 -0.47
N ARG A 4 -8.13 33.89 0.30
CA ARG A 4 -9.48 33.64 0.84
C ARG A 4 -10.51 33.29 -0.24
N GLN A 5 -10.26 33.67 -1.49
CA GLN A 5 -11.12 33.36 -2.64
C GLN A 5 -11.03 31.89 -3.07
N GLU A 6 -9.86 31.25 -2.95
CA GLU A 6 -9.67 29.83 -3.29
C GLU A 6 -10.33 28.90 -2.27
N MET A 7 -10.52 29.37 -1.03
CA MET A 7 -11.21 28.64 0.04
C MET A 7 -12.72 28.54 -0.17
N LYS A 8 -13.32 29.42 -1.00
CA LYS A 8 -14.76 29.43 -1.28
C LYS A 8 -15.21 28.42 -2.33
N ASN A 9 -14.27 27.87 -3.13
CA ASN A 9 -14.57 26.88 -4.16
C ASN A 9 -13.86 25.55 -3.84
N PRO A 10 -14.44 24.69 -2.99
CA PRO A 10 -13.89 23.36 -2.78
C PRO A 10 -14.05 22.56 -4.07
N VAL A 11 -13.02 22.56 -4.91
CA VAL A 11 -12.94 21.72 -6.10
C VAL A 11 -13.22 20.28 -5.65
N SER A 12 -14.34 19.71 -6.09
CA SER A 12 -14.75 18.36 -5.66
C SER A 12 -13.58 17.38 -5.78
N ASN A 13 -13.45 16.46 -4.83
CA ASN A 13 -12.36 15.47 -4.81
C ASN A 13 -12.24 14.70 -6.14
N LYS A 14 -13.35 14.56 -6.88
CA LYS A 14 -13.40 13.97 -8.23
C LYS A 14 -12.68 14.82 -9.29
N ARG A 15 -12.81 16.14 -9.26
CA ARG A 15 -12.09 17.06 -10.15
C ARG A 15 -10.60 17.11 -9.82
N ARG A 16 -10.23 17.23 -8.55
CA ARG A 16 -8.81 17.17 -8.11
C ARG A 16 -8.12 15.88 -8.54
N LYS A 17 -8.80 14.74 -8.39
CA LYS A 17 -8.26 13.43 -8.83
C LYS A 17 -8.08 13.35 -10.35
N LYS A 18 -9.02 13.90 -11.14
CA LYS A 18 -8.91 13.96 -12.60
C LYS A 18 -7.76 14.87 -13.05
N GLU A 19 -7.61 16.04 -12.44
CA GLU A 19 -6.53 16.98 -12.74
C GLU A 19 -5.17 16.42 -12.36
N ALA A 20 -5.04 15.78 -11.19
CA ALA A 20 -3.81 15.10 -10.80
C ALA A 20 -3.46 13.95 -11.75
N GLN A 21 -4.46 13.18 -12.19
CA GLN A 21 -4.24 12.11 -13.16
C GLN A 21 -3.87 12.65 -14.55
N ALA A 22 -4.43 13.79 -14.97
CA ALA A 22 -4.08 14.47 -16.21
C ALA A 22 -2.67 15.09 -16.15
N ALA A 23 -2.29 15.71 -15.04
CA ALA A 23 -0.95 16.20 -14.80
C ALA A 23 0.07 15.07 -14.84
N PHE A 24 -0.22 13.95 -14.16
CA PHE A 24 0.62 12.75 -14.17
C PHE A 24 0.74 12.14 -15.58
N ARG A 25 -0.34 12.13 -16.37
CA ARG A 25 -0.27 11.70 -17.78
C ARG A 25 0.58 12.65 -18.61
N LYS A 26 0.45 13.97 -18.43
CA LYS A 26 1.28 14.95 -19.13
C LYS A 26 2.76 14.84 -18.77
N THR A 27 3.10 14.59 -17.50
CA THR A 27 4.50 14.36 -17.10
C THR A 27 5.02 13.03 -17.65
N LEU A 28 4.23 11.97 -17.55
CA LEU A 28 4.58 10.66 -18.10
C LEU A 28 4.69 10.70 -19.64
N GLU A 29 3.88 11.50 -20.33
CA GLU A 29 3.99 11.73 -21.78
C GLU A 29 5.22 12.55 -22.14
N LYS A 30 5.64 13.51 -21.31
CA LYS A 30 6.90 14.23 -21.49
C LYS A 30 8.11 13.32 -21.28
N GLU A 31 8.08 12.47 -20.25
CA GLU A 31 9.13 11.49 -19.96
C GLU A 31 9.16 10.34 -20.98
N ALA A 32 7.98 9.84 -21.38
CA ALA A 32 7.85 8.77 -22.37
C ALA A 32 8.10 9.25 -23.80
N ARG A 33 7.95 10.55 -24.07
CA ARG A 33 8.43 11.15 -25.31
C ARG A 33 9.93 11.02 -25.45
N GLY A 34 10.70 10.82 -24.37
CA GLY A 34 12.07 10.28 -24.37
C GLY A 34 13.08 10.95 -25.31
N VAL A 35 12.69 12.09 -25.89
CA VAL A 35 13.33 12.78 -26.99
C VAL A 35 13.45 14.18 -26.43
N ASP A 36 14.67 14.53 -26.05
CA ASP A 36 15.03 15.93 -25.94
C ASP A 36 14.44 16.63 -27.15
N PRO A 37 13.65 17.71 -26.97
CA PRO A 37 12.92 18.31 -28.07
C PRO A 37 13.90 18.57 -29.20
N ASP A 38 13.60 17.99 -30.37
CA ASP A 38 14.41 18.16 -31.56
C ASP A 38 14.71 19.64 -31.75
N ILE A 39 16.00 19.99 -31.96
CA ILE A 39 16.42 21.38 -31.93
C ILE A 39 15.69 22.10 -33.06
N ALA A 40 14.84 23.05 -32.72
CA ALA A 40 14.05 23.78 -33.70
C ALA A 40 15.00 24.52 -34.64
N VAL A 41 15.08 24.05 -35.89
CA VAL A 41 15.95 24.64 -36.92
C VAL A 41 15.39 26.01 -37.34
N PRO A 42 16.10 27.12 -37.06
CA PRO A 42 15.66 28.45 -37.45
C PRO A 42 15.62 28.62 -38.97
N LYS A 43 14.68 29.43 -39.46
CA LYS A 43 14.56 29.76 -40.89
C LYS A 43 15.28 31.07 -41.16
N PHE A 44 16.46 30.99 -41.77
CA PHE A 44 17.27 32.15 -42.15
C PHE A 44 16.73 32.83 -43.41
N LYS A 45 15.63 33.58 -43.23
CA LYS A 45 15.07 34.47 -44.24
C LYS A 45 14.98 35.89 -43.65
N GLN A 46 15.38 36.89 -44.43
CA GLN A 46 15.24 38.29 -44.05
C GLN A 46 13.76 38.68 -43.96
N LYS A 47 13.39 39.39 -42.90
CA LYS A 47 12.01 39.86 -42.71
C LYS A 47 11.78 41.14 -43.53
N LYS A 48 10.51 41.41 -43.89
CA LYS A 48 10.12 42.55 -44.75
C LYS A 48 10.58 43.94 -44.26
N TRP A 49 10.86 44.09 -42.97
CA TRP A 49 11.25 45.36 -42.34
C TRP A 49 12.57 45.25 -41.56
N GLU A 50 13.39 44.25 -41.89
CA GLU A 50 14.67 44.00 -41.25
C GLU A 50 15.79 44.55 -42.12
N SER A 51 16.63 45.41 -41.56
CA SER A 51 17.85 45.86 -42.24
C SER A 51 18.86 44.73 -42.35
N ASP A 52 19.75 44.79 -43.34
CA ASP A 52 20.73 43.73 -43.60
C ASP A 52 21.62 43.44 -42.38
N GLY A 53 22.03 44.49 -41.65
CA GLY A 53 22.81 44.34 -40.42
C GLY A 53 22.05 43.64 -39.29
N ALA A 54 20.77 43.96 -39.11
CA ALA A 54 19.92 43.30 -38.12
C ALA A 54 19.68 41.82 -38.46
N TYR A 55 19.54 41.51 -39.76
CA TYR A 55 19.43 40.14 -40.25
C TYR A 55 20.68 39.31 -39.93
N ILE A 56 21.87 39.86 -40.19
CA ILE A 56 23.14 39.17 -39.93
C ILE A 56 23.31 38.89 -38.43
N GLN A 57 23.02 39.88 -37.58
CA GLN A 57 23.09 39.72 -36.12
C GLN A 57 22.12 38.65 -35.61
N ARG A 58 20.88 38.64 -36.10
CA ARG A 58 19.89 37.62 -35.73
C ARG A 58 20.33 36.23 -36.17
N MET A 59 20.83 36.13 -37.40
CA MET A 59 21.35 34.87 -37.96
C MET A 59 22.50 34.32 -37.10
N GLU A 60 23.44 35.18 -36.71
CA GLU A 60 24.57 34.81 -35.86
C GLU A 60 24.13 34.33 -34.47
N GLN A 61 23.21 35.05 -33.82
CA GLN A 61 22.68 34.66 -32.50
C GLN A 61 21.92 33.33 -32.54
N GLU A 62 21.05 33.15 -33.55
CA GLU A 62 20.29 31.91 -33.74
C GLU A 62 21.25 30.72 -34.01
N ALA A 63 22.30 30.92 -34.81
CA ALA A 63 23.32 29.91 -35.07
C ALA A 63 24.12 29.54 -33.82
N GLN A 64 24.57 30.53 -33.04
CA GLN A 64 25.26 30.30 -31.77
C GLN A 64 24.36 29.53 -30.77
N HIS A 65 23.08 29.87 -30.71
CA HIS A 65 22.11 29.22 -29.84
C HIS A 65 21.87 27.76 -30.24
N VAL A 66 21.68 27.46 -31.53
CA VAL A 66 21.55 26.08 -32.03
C VAL A 66 22.80 25.27 -31.74
N LEU A 67 23.99 25.85 -31.96
CA LEU A 67 25.27 25.21 -31.69
C LEU A 67 25.50 24.95 -30.19
N PHE A 68 25.00 25.83 -29.32
CA PHE A 68 24.99 25.59 -27.88
C PHE A 68 24.06 24.43 -27.51
N LEU A 69 22.84 24.38 -28.08
CA LEU A 69 21.91 23.30 -27.81
C LEU A 69 22.44 21.95 -28.30
N SER A 70 23.06 21.90 -29.49
CA SER A 70 23.59 20.66 -30.06
C SER A 70 24.75 20.09 -29.25
N LYS A 71 25.66 20.94 -28.76
CA LYS A 71 26.78 20.52 -27.89
C LYS A 71 26.33 19.87 -26.58
N ASN A 72 25.13 20.21 -26.11
CA ASN A 72 24.57 19.69 -24.87
C ASN A 72 23.65 18.46 -25.09
N GLN A 73 23.39 18.07 -26.33
CA GLN A 73 22.65 16.85 -26.62
C GLN A 73 23.56 15.64 -26.54
N ALA A 74 23.05 14.55 -25.96
CA ALA A 74 23.73 13.26 -26.04
C ALA A 74 23.78 12.79 -27.50
N ASP A 75 24.83 12.07 -27.88
CA ASP A 75 25.00 11.51 -29.24
C ASP A 75 23.76 10.71 -29.64
N GLN A 76 22.89 11.33 -30.45
CA GLN A 76 21.73 10.64 -30.99
C GLN A 76 22.24 9.69 -32.06
N GLN A 77 22.05 8.40 -31.84
CA GLN A 77 22.25 7.34 -32.83
C GLN A 77 20.87 6.99 -33.39
N PRO A 78 20.31 7.76 -34.35
CA PRO A 78 18.96 7.53 -34.88
C PRO A 78 18.83 6.17 -35.59
N GLU A 79 19.94 5.63 -36.12
CA GLU A 79 19.98 4.31 -36.77
C GLU A 79 20.17 3.14 -35.80
N ALA A 80 20.58 3.40 -34.55
CA ALA A 80 20.59 2.37 -33.52
C ALA A 80 19.15 2.11 -33.11
N GLN A 81 18.49 1.16 -33.78
CA GLN A 81 17.26 0.56 -33.28
C GLN A 81 17.55 0.02 -31.88
N VAL A 82 17.25 0.82 -30.85
CA VAL A 82 17.36 0.40 -29.46
C VAL A 82 16.31 -0.69 -29.29
N ALA A 83 16.75 -1.93 -29.45
CA ALA A 83 15.92 -3.09 -29.19
C ALA A 83 15.33 -2.88 -27.80
N PRO A 84 13.99 -2.96 -27.64
CA PRO A 84 13.34 -2.64 -26.39
C PRO A 84 13.98 -3.48 -25.30
N LYS A 85 14.52 -2.81 -24.26
CA LYS A 85 15.27 -3.45 -23.17
C LYS A 85 14.53 -4.73 -22.73
N LYS A 86 15.14 -5.89 -22.99
CA LYS A 86 14.52 -7.19 -22.74
C LYS A 86 14.27 -7.29 -21.23
N LYS A 87 13.00 -7.33 -20.84
CA LYS A 87 12.61 -7.53 -19.43
C LYS A 87 13.12 -8.89 -18.96
N SER A 88 13.53 -8.97 -17.68
CA SER A 88 13.85 -10.25 -17.05
C SER A 88 12.65 -11.20 -17.08
N GLU A 89 12.94 -12.50 -17.08
CA GLU A 89 11.92 -13.55 -17.16
C GLU A 89 10.88 -13.43 -16.04
N GLY A 90 11.32 -13.15 -14.81
CA GLY A 90 10.42 -12.93 -13.67
C GLY A 90 9.45 -11.77 -13.90
N LYS A 91 9.89 -10.67 -14.53
CA LYS A 91 9.03 -9.52 -14.82
C LYS A 91 8.02 -9.83 -15.94
N LYS A 92 8.41 -10.66 -16.92
CA LYS A 92 7.47 -11.17 -17.95
C LYS A 92 6.42 -12.10 -17.34
N ALA A 93 6.83 -13.04 -16.50
CA ALA A 93 5.93 -13.97 -15.82
C ALA A 93 4.93 -13.25 -14.90
N PHE A 94 5.40 -12.27 -14.12
CA PHE A 94 4.53 -11.45 -13.28
C PHE A 94 3.50 -10.66 -14.10
N GLN A 95 3.94 -10.06 -15.21
CA GLN A 95 3.03 -9.32 -16.10
C GLN A 95 1.99 -10.25 -16.75
N LYS A 96 2.39 -11.46 -17.16
CA LYS A 96 1.48 -12.48 -17.69
C LYS A 96 0.45 -12.91 -16.65
N ARG A 97 0.89 -13.31 -15.45
CA ARG A 97 0.01 -13.70 -14.32
C ARG A 97 -1.02 -12.61 -13.99
N ARG A 98 -0.62 -11.34 -14.02
CA ARG A 98 -1.53 -10.21 -13.78
C ARG A 98 -2.59 -10.09 -14.88
N ARG A 99 -2.21 -10.25 -16.16
CA ARG A 99 -3.14 -10.24 -17.29
C ARG A 99 -4.11 -11.42 -17.21
N ASP A 100 -3.60 -12.61 -16.94
CA ASP A 100 -4.41 -13.84 -16.85
C ASP A 100 -5.45 -13.72 -15.72
N LYS A 101 -5.07 -13.15 -14.56
CA LYS A 101 -6.00 -12.89 -13.45
C LYS A 101 -7.14 -11.95 -13.85
N VAL A 102 -6.86 -10.94 -14.68
CA VAL A 102 -7.89 -10.00 -15.15
C VAL A 102 -8.81 -10.67 -16.17
N GLN A 103 -8.24 -11.47 -17.10
CA GLN A 103 -9.02 -12.22 -18.08
C GLN A 103 -9.93 -13.24 -17.41
N LYS A 104 -9.41 -14.02 -16.44
CA LYS A 104 -10.19 -14.98 -15.67
C LYS A 104 -11.37 -14.31 -14.96
N LYS A 105 -11.13 -13.19 -14.26
CA LYS A 105 -12.21 -12.43 -13.62
C LYS A 105 -13.24 -11.88 -14.60
N ARG A 106 -12.84 -11.56 -15.84
CA ARG A 106 -13.77 -11.11 -16.87
C ARG A 106 -14.63 -12.26 -17.38
N GLN A 107 -14.04 -13.44 -17.56
CA GLN A 107 -14.75 -14.65 -17.96
C GLN A 107 -15.70 -15.12 -16.87
N GLU A 108 -15.26 -15.17 -15.61
CA GLU A 108 -16.10 -15.50 -14.44
C GLU A 108 -17.33 -14.57 -14.37
N LYS A 109 -17.14 -13.26 -14.53
CA LYS A 109 -18.25 -12.29 -14.56
C LYS A 109 -19.16 -12.43 -15.78
N ALA A 110 -18.62 -12.85 -16.91
CA ALA A 110 -19.42 -13.09 -18.10
C ALA A 110 -20.29 -14.35 -17.90
N ALA A 111 -19.72 -15.42 -17.32
CA ALA A 111 -20.44 -16.62 -16.95
C ALA A 111 -21.54 -16.32 -15.92
N GLU A 112 -21.23 -15.57 -14.85
CA GLU A 112 -22.20 -15.17 -13.84
C GLU A 112 -23.38 -14.36 -14.44
N ARG A 113 -23.11 -13.49 -15.42
CA ARG A 113 -24.18 -12.76 -16.13
C ARG A 113 -25.06 -13.69 -16.97
N LEU A 114 -24.44 -14.64 -17.68
CA LEU A 114 -25.18 -15.61 -18.48
C LEU A 114 -26.04 -16.53 -17.59
N GLU A 115 -25.49 -16.97 -16.45
CA GLU A 115 -26.25 -17.73 -15.45
C GLU A 115 -27.43 -16.92 -14.90
N GLN A 116 -27.23 -15.64 -14.59
CA GLN A 116 -28.31 -14.74 -14.16
C GLN A 116 -29.39 -14.56 -15.24
N GLU A 117 -29.02 -14.54 -16.52
CA GLU A 117 -29.97 -14.45 -17.63
C GLU A 117 -30.77 -15.75 -17.81
N LEU A 118 -30.13 -16.91 -17.67
CA LEU A 118 -30.77 -18.22 -17.78
C LEU A 118 -31.66 -18.57 -16.58
N LEU A 119 -31.28 -18.14 -15.38
CA LEU A 119 -32.02 -18.40 -14.13
C LEU A 119 -33.04 -17.29 -13.79
N ARG A 120 -33.27 -16.34 -14.70
CA ARG A 120 -34.23 -15.26 -14.49
C ARG A 120 -35.63 -15.68 -14.95
N ASP A 121 -36.47 -16.02 -13.97
CA ASP A 121 -37.90 -16.24 -14.21
C ASP A 121 -38.62 -14.90 -14.35
N THR A 122 -39.21 -14.66 -15.53
CA THR A 122 -40.04 -13.46 -15.77
C THR A 122 -41.51 -13.80 -15.56
N VAL A 123 -42.05 -13.45 -14.39
CA VAL A 123 -43.47 -13.66 -14.03
C VAL A 123 -44.28 -12.41 -14.35
N LYS A 124 -45.46 -12.55 -14.97
CA LYS A 124 -46.35 -11.41 -15.28
C LYS A 124 -47.20 -11.03 -14.06
N PHE A 125 -47.65 -9.78 -14.01
CA PHE A 125 -48.53 -9.31 -12.93
C PHE A 125 -49.87 -10.05 -12.97
N GLY A 126 -50.21 -10.75 -11.88
CA GLY A 126 -51.40 -11.60 -11.76
C GLY A 126 -51.11 -13.10 -11.71
N GLU A 127 -49.90 -13.53 -12.08
CA GLU A 127 -49.45 -14.92 -11.93
C GLU A 127 -48.78 -15.12 -10.55
N VAL A 128 -49.10 -16.21 -9.87
CA VAL A 128 -48.52 -16.55 -8.57
C VAL A 128 -47.20 -17.28 -8.79
N ALA A 129 -46.08 -16.67 -8.41
CA ALA A 129 -44.78 -17.30 -8.47
C ALA A 129 -44.73 -18.51 -7.51
N LEU A 130 -44.31 -19.67 -8.00
CA LEU A 130 -44.22 -20.91 -7.20
C LEU A 130 -43.17 -20.81 -6.09
N GLN A 131 -42.05 -20.14 -6.37
CA GLN A 131 -40.98 -19.93 -5.41
C GLN A 131 -41.01 -18.48 -4.91
N PRO A 132 -41.17 -18.24 -3.60
CA PRO A 132 -41.09 -16.89 -3.06
C PRO A 132 -39.69 -16.31 -3.28
N PRO A 133 -39.57 -14.99 -3.54
CA PRO A 133 -38.28 -14.37 -3.75
C PRO A 133 -37.42 -14.44 -2.48
N GLU A 134 -36.28 -15.12 -2.56
CA GLU A 134 -35.31 -15.13 -1.48
C GLU A 134 -34.44 -13.86 -1.53
N LEU A 135 -34.36 -13.17 -0.39
CA LEU A 135 -33.50 -12.01 -0.23
C LEU A 135 -32.04 -12.46 -0.11
N THR A 136 -31.38 -12.69 -1.25
CA THR A 136 -29.94 -13.05 -1.31
C THR A 136 -29.02 -11.92 -0.83
N ALA A 137 -29.48 -10.68 -0.92
CA ALA A 137 -28.77 -9.50 -0.42
C ALA A 137 -29.33 -9.04 0.93
N LYS A 138 -28.45 -8.85 1.92
CA LYS A 138 -28.83 -8.26 3.21
C LYS A 138 -29.46 -6.86 2.99
N PRO A 139 -30.65 -6.58 3.54
CA PRO A 139 -31.25 -5.25 3.47
C PRO A 139 -30.26 -4.17 3.91
N ARG A 140 -30.18 -3.05 3.18
CA ARG A 140 -29.22 -1.97 3.46
C ARG A 140 -29.32 -1.41 4.89
N LYS A 141 -30.48 -1.54 5.53
CA LYS A 141 -30.74 -1.15 6.93
C LYS A 141 -30.68 -2.30 7.93
N SER A 142 -30.51 -3.56 7.50
CA SER A 142 -30.26 -4.66 8.41
C SER A 142 -28.80 -4.58 8.85
N VAL A 143 -28.52 -3.69 9.80
CA VAL A 143 -27.30 -3.82 10.57
C VAL A 143 -27.51 -5.09 11.38
N SER A 144 -27.02 -6.23 10.88
CA SER A 144 -26.89 -7.45 11.66
C SER A 144 -25.76 -7.22 12.67
N THR A 145 -25.89 -6.21 13.54
CA THR A 145 -25.21 -6.26 14.82
C THR A 145 -25.74 -7.53 15.45
N GLY A 146 -24.86 -8.54 15.56
CA GLY A 146 -25.23 -9.89 15.98
C GLY A 146 -26.19 -9.84 17.15
N GLN A 147 -27.11 -10.81 17.17
CA GLN A 147 -28.29 -10.92 18.04
C GLN A 147 -28.29 -9.97 19.26
N PRO A 148 -29.38 -9.23 19.50
CA PRO A 148 -29.47 -8.35 20.66
C PRO A 148 -29.01 -9.10 21.93
N GLY A 149 -27.87 -8.68 22.50
CA GLY A 149 -27.19 -9.39 23.60
C GLY A 149 -25.75 -9.84 23.34
N LYS A 150 -25.26 -9.89 22.09
CA LYS A 150 -23.87 -10.30 21.76
C LYS A 150 -22.82 -9.18 21.80
N LYS A 151 -23.14 -8.03 22.39
CA LYS A 151 -22.13 -6.97 22.61
C LYS A 151 -21.29 -7.40 23.82
N SER A 152 -19.99 -7.55 23.64
CA SER A 152 -19.06 -7.79 24.76
C SER A 152 -19.26 -6.70 25.81
N LEU A 153 -19.57 -7.08 27.04
CA LEU A 153 -19.70 -6.15 28.17
C LEU A 153 -18.42 -5.31 28.27
N MET A 154 -18.53 -4.03 28.65
CA MET A 154 -17.35 -3.14 28.74
C MET A 154 -16.26 -3.70 29.66
N LEU A 155 -16.65 -4.39 30.74
CA LEU A 155 -15.73 -5.10 31.63
C LEU A 155 -14.92 -6.19 30.90
N ALA A 156 -15.55 -6.91 29.97
CA ALA A 156 -14.85 -7.90 29.15
C ALA A 156 -13.82 -7.22 28.23
N MET A 157 -14.05 -5.99 27.76
CA MET A 157 -13.05 -5.26 26.96
C MET A 157 -11.81 -4.87 27.77
N LEU A 158 -11.98 -4.55 29.05
CA LEU A 158 -10.88 -4.19 29.96
C LEU A 158 -10.08 -5.41 30.44
N LEU A 159 -10.77 -6.53 30.65
CA LEU A 159 -10.19 -7.74 31.23
C LEU A 159 -9.77 -8.78 30.18
N SER A 160 -10.24 -8.67 28.94
CA SER A 160 -9.85 -9.59 27.87
C SER A 160 -8.44 -9.25 27.37
N PRO A 161 -7.54 -10.25 27.22
CA PRO A 161 -6.18 -10.04 26.72
C PRO A 161 -6.10 -9.55 25.25
N GLY A 162 -7.24 -9.32 24.58
CA GLY A 162 -7.35 -8.76 23.24
C GLY A 162 -7.67 -7.26 23.17
N GLY A 163 -7.91 -6.58 24.31
CA GLY A 163 -8.31 -5.16 24.34
C GLY A 163 -7.16 -4.16 24.40
N VAL A 164 -5.97 -4.59 24.81
CA VAL A 164 -4.73 -3.81 24.73
C VAL A 164 -4.05 -4.12 23.41
N SER A 165 -3.63 -3.07 22.67
CA SER A 165 -2.83 -3.22 21.46
C SER A 165 -1.75 -4.26 21.71
N GLN A 166 -1.74 -5.33 20.92
CA GLN A 166 -0.65 -6.30 20.97
C GLN A 166 0.66 -5.52 20.96
N PRO A 167 1.57 -5.76 21.93
CA PRO A 167 2.89 -5.15 21.86
C PRO A 167 3.49 -5.50 20.49
N PRO A 168 4.23 -4.58 19.85
CA PRO A 168 4.79 -4.83 18.53
C PRO A 168 5.52 -6.18 18.52
N PRO A 169 5.41 -6.97 17.44
CA PRO A 169 6.01 -8.29 17.38
C PRO A 169 7.49 -8.17 17.75
N THR A 170 7.86 -8.79 18.87
CA THR A 170 9.22 -8.73 19.40
C THR A 170 10.17 -9.37 18.40
N SER A 171 11.34 -8.77 18.16
CA SER A 171 12.32 -9.31 17.23
C SER A 171 12.71 -10.75 17.63
N MET A 172 12.99 -11.61 16.64
CA MET A 172 13.39 -13.01 16.89
C MET A 172 14.56 -13.12 17.88
N ALA A 173 15.49 -12.17 17.86
CA ALA A 173 16.59 -12.08 18.83
C ALA A 173 16.10 -11.86 20.26
N ARG A 174 15.13 -10.95 20.46
CA ARG A 174 14.52 -10.71 21.79
C ARG A 174 13.74 -11.92 22.27
N GLN A 175 13.03 -12.62 21.38
CA GLN A 175 12.32 -13.85 21.75
C GLN A 175 13.27 -14.94 22.26
N ARG A 176 14.45 -15.08 21.64
CA ARG A 176 15.49 -16.04 22.07
C ARG A 176 16.00 -15.70 23.48
N ILE A 177 16.31 -14.44 23.75
CA ILE A 177 16.77 -13.97 25.06
C ILE A 177 15.73 -14.27 26.14
N VAL A 178 14.47 -13.91 25.90
CA VAL A 178 13.39 -14.15 26.87
C VAL A 178 13.13 -15.64 27.10
N ALA A 179 13.24 -16.47 26.06
CA ALA A 179 13.09 -17.93 26.19
C ALA A 179 14.22 -18.54 27.02
N GLU A 180 15.47 -18.13 26.79
CA GLU A 180 16.63 -18.59 27.55
C GLU A 180 16.56 -18.18 29.03
N GLU A 181 16.17 -16.92 29.30
CA GLU A 181 15.93 -16.44 30.67
C GLU A 181 14.84 -17.26 31.38
N ARG A 182 13.75 -17.57 30.67
CA ARG A 182 12.67 -18.42 31.19
C ARG A 182 13.16 -19.82 31.51
N GLU A 183 13.96 -20.44 30.64
CA GLU A 183 14.52 -21.77 30.88
C GLU A 183 15.43 -21.76 32.10
N ARG A 184 16.31 -20.75 32.24
CA ARG A 184 17.15 -20.60 33.44
C ARG A 184 16.34 -20.44 34.72
N ALA A 185 15.29 -19.62 34.71
CA ALA A 185 14.41 -19.44 35.87
C ALA A 185 13.70 -20.75 36.25
N VAL A 186 13.19 -21.50 35.27
CA VAL A 186 12.52 -22.78 35.50
C VAL A 186 13.49 -23.82 36.05
N GLN A 187 14.71 -23.90 35.52
CA GLN A 187 15.75 -24.80 36.02
C GLN A 187 16.14 -24.46 37.46
N ALA A 188 16.36 -23.18 37.77
CA ALA A 188 16.65 -22.72 39.13
C ALA A 188 15.52 -23.09 40.10
N TYR A 189 14.27 -22.82 39.71
CA TYR A 189 13.10 -23.19 40.52
C TYR A 189 13.01 -24.71 40.74
N ARG A 190 13.25 -25.53 39.70
CA ARG A 190 13.27 -26.99 39.82
C ARG A 190 14.38 -27.46 40.77
N ALA A 191 15.56 -26.86 40.72
CA ALA A 191 16.67 -27.21 41.61
C ALA A 191 16.34 -26.87 43.07
N ILE A 192 15.77 -25.69 43.32
CA ILE A 192 15.29 -25.28 44.65
C ILE A 192 14.23 -26.26 45.14
N LYS A 193 13.23 -26.58 44.31
CA LYS A 193 12.16 -27.51 44.66
C LYS A 193 12.71 -28.91 44.97
N LYS A 194 13.68 -29.41 44.18
CA LYS A 194 14.34 -30.71 44.44
C LYS A 194 15.06 -30.70 45.80
N ARG A 195 15.79 -29.63 46.13
CA ARG A 195 16.45 -29.50 47.45
C ARG A 195 15.44 -29.45 48.59
N GLN A 196 14.31 -28.75 48.42
CA GLN A 196 13.25 -28.71 49.43
C GLN A 196 12.55 -30.06 49.64
N GLN A 197 12.41 -30.86 48.57
CA GLN A 197 11.87 -32.23 48.70
C GLN A 197 12.87 -33.19 49.35
N GLN A 198 14.17 -32.95 49.23
CA GLN A 198 15.24 -33.69 49.92
C GLN A 198 15.55 -33.11 51.31
N GLY A 199 14.52 -32.73 52.09
CA GLY A 199 14.63 -32.07 53.40
C GLY A 199 15.68 -32.68 54.37
N PRO A 200 16.08 -31.90 55.40
CA PRO A 200 17.41 -31.96 56.01
C PRO A 200 17.70 -33.28 56.72
N GLN A 201 18.58 -34.10 56.13
CA GLN A 201 19.35 -35.10 56.86
C GLN A 201 20.70 -34.44 57.23
N SER A 202 20.95 -34.27 58.53
CA SER A 202 22.15 -33.72 59.18
C SER A 202 22.31 -32.19 59.27
N ALA A 203 21.91 -31.63 60.41
CA ALA A 203 22.80 -30.86 61.29
C ALA A 203 22.06 -30.49 62.59
N HIS A 204 22.25 -31.33 63.61
CA HIS A 204 22.08 -30.98 65.01
C HIS A 204 22.82 -29.67 65.33
N LEU A 205 22.14 -28.68 65.93
CA LEU A 205 22.75 -27.71 66.85
C LEU A 205 21.72 -27.25 67.91
N PRO A 206 22.16 -27.00 69.15
CA PRO A 206 21.31 -27.01 70.35
C PRO A 206 20.50 -25.72 70.56
N PRO A 207 19.44 -25.77 71.39
CA PRO A 207 18.64 -24.59 71.70
C PRO A 207 19.47 -23.53 72.44
N ARG A 208 19.61 -22.34 71.84
CA ARG A 208 20.14 -21.16 72.51
C ARG A 208 19.09 -20.61 73.49
N LYS A 209 19.53 -20.47 74.75
CA LYS A 209 18.82 -19.89 75.89
C LYS A 209 18.23 -18.51 75.57
N LYS A 210 17.00 -18.28 76.03
CA LYS A 210 16.36 -16.95 76.06
C LYS A 210 16.96 -16.12 77.20
N PRO A 211 17.19 -14.81 77.04
CA PRO A 211 17.29 -13.90 78.17
C PRO A 211 15.88 -13.49 78.60
N GLU A 212 15.52 -13.80 79.84
CA GLU A 212 14.37 -13.24 80.54
C GLU A 212 14.83 -12.01 81.32
N THR A 213 14.09 -10.90 81.21
CA THR A 213 14.20 -9.74 82.09
C THR A 213 12.81 -9.29 82.51
N CYS A 214 12.57 -9.38 83.82
CA CYS A 214 11.67 -8.67 84.76
C CYS A 214 11.49 -9.64 85.94
N LEU A 215 11.92 -9.41 87.18
CA LEU A 215 12.03 -8.19 88.00
C LEU A 215 13.31 -8.19 88.86
#